data_AF-A0A7V2XSN4-F1
#
_entry.id   AF-A0A7V2XSN4-F1
#
_cell.length_a   1.000
_cell.length_b   1.000
_cell.length_c   1.000
_cell.angle_alpha   90.00
_cell.angle_beta   90.00
_cell.angle_gamma   90.00
#
_symmetry.space_group_name_H-M   'P 1'
#
loop_
_entity.id
_entity.type
_entity.pdbx_description
1 polymer ?
#
loop_
_entity_poly.entity_id
_entity_poly.type
_entity_poly.pdbx_seq_one_letter_code
_entity_poly.pdbx_strand_id
1 'polypeptide(L)'
;MIVTNRHLTVLAAAAATMLLATVLLYGVERKPFVDPQQGALLVQGLDLNRVARITLTRKDKAVSLQKADNRYVVSERKSYPASIKKTNDLLIDILGARIAAKATSSAANHAELGVAPGGDETLRVSFEDKEGKPLVAVLVGKNVPRGGGRYLRLDGQDAVYESEKSLWIDVDPASYLDRDLVDVKKDDVKRVTVTLPDGAYTLTRNADKKIVLDPVPDGRKQKDWEVESAFDALSAFSFDDVVTQEPAGLSYDATYVCETAKHHTYTVRLAKQGDKHYARIACQGPAPAEVERASRIGKEEAKEKLEEKAAILSAADATTAFNRKHDPWTYVLSSWKADKMRKPAKDLTEEKPKDAEPEELGARHILVAYQGAERADAKVTRSKEEAKKRAEELLQKVRAKDADFAALAKAESDCPSKEKGGDLGLFKKGTMHKDFDAAAWKLKVDEISAVVETPFGFHIIQRTK
;
A
#
# COMPACT_ATOMS: atom_id res chain seq x y z
N MET A 1 -2.11 28.22 -37.93
CA MET A 1 -3.31 27.58 -38.49
C MET A 1 -3.82 26.60 -37.43
N ILE A 2 -4.95 26.91 -36.78
CA ILE A 2 -5.48 26.11 -35.67
C ILE A 2 -6.17 24.89 -36.28
N VAL A 3 -5.52 23.72 -36.20
CA VAL A 3 -6.11 22.46 -36.63
C VAL A 3 -7.00 21.97 -35.47
N THR A 4 -8.32 22.08 -35.63
CA THR A 4 -9.31 21.64 -34.63
C THR A 4 -9.46 20.11 -34.62
N ASN A 5 -9.92 19.54 -33.49
CA ASN A 5 -10.06 18.10 -33.25
C ASN A 5 -10.86 17.32 -34.32
N ARG A 6 -11.73 17.98 -35.10
CA ARG A 6 -12.43 17.35 -36.24
C ARG A 6 -11.50 17.02 -37.41
N HIS A 7 -10.41 17.77 -37.58
CA HIS A 7 -9.44 17.47 -38.63
C HIS A 7 -8.52 16.29 -38.25
N LEU A 8 -8.25 16.07 -36.95
CA LEU A 8 -7.47 14.91 -36.48
C LEU A 8 -8.24 13.59 -36.63
N THR A 9 -9.56 13.58 -36.36
CA THR A 9 -10.38 12.37 -36.53
C THR A 9 -10.61 12.04 -38.00
N VAL A 10 -10.75 13.05 -38.88
CA VAL A 10 -10.82 12.86 -40.33
C VAL A 10 -9.47 12.39 -40.90
N LEU A 11 -8.33 12.86 -40.37
CA LEU A 11 -6.99 12.39 -40.76
C LEU A 11 -6.71 10.95 -40.28
N ALA A 12 -7.16 10.57 -39.08
CA ALA A 12 -7.03 9.20 -38.58
C ALA A 12 -7.92 8.21 -39.37
N ALA A 13 -9.16 8.62 -39.72
CA ALA A 13 -10.04 7.84 -40.58
C ALA A 13 -9.49 7.73 -42.01
N ALA A 14 -8.93 8.81 -42.56
CA ALA A 14 -8.29 8.83 -43.88
C ALA A 14 -7.03 7.94 -43.94
N ALA A 15 -6.23 7.92 -42.88
CA ALA A 15 -5.06 7.04 -42.74
C ALA A 15 -5.45 5.56 -42.66
N ALA A 16 -6.53 5.23 -41.92
CA ALA A 16 -7.07 3.86 -41.86
C ALA A 16 -7.63 3.38 -43.20
N THR A 17 -8.31 4.24 -43.97
CA THR A 17 -8.79 3.90 -45.32
C THR A 17 -7.66 3.79 -46.35
N MET A 18 -6.60 4.61 -46.25
CA MET A 18 -5.43 4.45 -47.14
C MET A 18 -4.67 3.16 -46.87
N LEU A 19 -4.56 2.72 -45.61
CA LEU A 19 -3.96 1.42 -45.23
C LEU A 19 -4.77 0.22 -45.75
N LEU A 20 -6.11 0.31 -45.74
CA LEU A 20 -6.96 -0.72 -46.35
C LEU A 20 -6.77 -0.79 -47.88
N ALA A 21 -6.59 0.36 -48.53
CA ALA A 21 -6.41 0.45 -49.98
C ALA A 21 -5.02 -0.02 -50.45
N THR A 22 -3.95 0.21 -49.68
CA THR A 22 -2.61 -0.32 -49.99
C THR A 22 -2.52 -1.83 -49.82
N VAL A 23 -3.25 -2.42 -48.87
CA VAL A 23 -3.36 -3.89 -48.72
C VAL A 23 -4.09 -4.54 -49.89
N LEU A 24 -5.03 -3.83 -50.53
CA LEU A 24 -5.74 -4.31 -51.73
C LEU A 24 -4.92 -4.14 -53.02
N LEU A 25 -4.03 -3.15 -53.10
CA LEU A 25 -3.25 -2.84 -54.30
C LEU A 25 -1.90 -3.56 -54.38
N TYR A 26 -1.31 -3.96 -53.25
CA TYR A 26 -0.12 -4.81 -53.23
C TYR A 26 -0.50 -6.26 -53.03
N GLY A 27 -0.71 -6.97 -54.15
CA GLY A 27 -0.79 -8.43 -54.17
C GLY A 27 0.47 -9.04 -53.58
N VAL A 28 0.44 -9.32 -52.27
CA VAL A 28 1.42 -10.17 -51.60
C VAL A 28 1.33 -11.54 -52.26
N GLU A 29 2.42 -12.00 -52.88
CA GLU A 29 2.54 -13.39 -53.33
C GLU A 29 2.19 -14.31 -52.16
N ARG A 30 0.98 -14.87 -52.19
CA ARG A 30 0.50 -15.80 -51.17
C ARG A 30 1.25 -17.11 -51.40
N LYS A 31 2.34 -17.34 -50.67
CA LYS A 31 2.92 -18.69 -50.58
C LYS A 31 1.79 -19.67 -50.23
N PRO A 32 1.73 -20.86 -50.85
CA PRO A 32 0.69 -21.83 -50.51
C PRO A 32 0.79 -22.17 -49.02
N PHE A 33 -0.26 -21.82 -48.28
CA PHE A 33 -0.36 -22.12 -46.86
C PHE A 33 -0.69 -23.61 -46.70
N VAL A 34 0.22 -24.35 -46.06
CA VAL A 34 0.01 -25.75 -45.70
C VAL A 34 -0.72 -25.78 -44.36
N ASP A 35 -1.81 -26.56 -44.31
CA ASP A 35 -2.59 -26.72 -43.08
C ASP A 35 -1.70 -27.25 -41.95
N PRO A 36 -1.50 -26.52 -40.84
CA PRO A 36 -0.61 -26.96 -39.79
C PRO A 36 -1.18 -28.20 -39.09
N GLN A 37 -0.31 -29.13 -38.74
CA GLN A 37 -0.69 -30.29 -37.94
C GLN A 37 -1.00 -29.88 -36.49
N GLN A 38 -1.77 -30.72 -35.80
CA GLN A 38 -2.00 -30.60 -34.37
C GLN A 38 -0.66 -30.51 -33.61
N GLY A 39 -0.61 -29.61 -32.62
CA GLY A 39 0.60 -29.29 -31.85
C GLY A 39 1.55 -28.32 -32.54
N ALA A 40 1.37 -27.99 -33.83
CA ALA A 40 2.19 -26.99 -34.51
C ALA A 40 1.88 -25.58 -34.01
N LEU A 41 2.86 -24.68 -34.12
CA LEU A 41 2.64 -23.25 -33.90
C LEU A 41 1.78 -22.66 -35.02
N LEU A 42 0.84 -21.79 -34.66
CA LEU A 42 0.02 -21.07 -35.63
C LEU A 42 0.87 -20.09 -36.43
N VAL A 43 1.70 -19.29 -35.75
CA VAL A 43 2.64 -18.36 -36.41
C VAL A 43 3.97 -19.08 -36.60
N GLN A 44 4.40 -19.23 -37.85
CA GLN A 44 5.63 -19.92 -38.20
C GLN A 44 6.58 -18.98 -38.96
N GLY A 45 7.86 -19.02 -38.63
CA GLY A 45 8.92 -18.32 -39.38
C GLY A 45 8.95 -16.79 -39.23
N LEU A 46 8.29 -16.21 -38.22
CA LEU A 46 8.42 -14.78 -37.91
C LEU A 46 9.80 -14.49 -37.32
N ASP A 47 10.58 -13.63 -37.98
CA ASP A 47 11.83 -13.11 -37.45
C ASP A 47 11.54 -11.92 -36.51
N LEU A 48 11.72 -12.15 -35.21
CA LEU A 48 11.52 -11.15 -34.15
C LEU A 48 12.44 -9.92 -34.29
N ASN A 49 13.58 -10.04 -34.96
CA ASN A 49 14.48 -8.92 -35.16
C ASN A 49 13.91 -7.90 -36.15
N ARG A 50 13.05 -8.36 -37.07
CA ARG A 50 12.36 -7.51 -38.05
C ARG A 50 11.13 -6.83 -37.47
N VAL A 51 10.58 -7.31 -36.36
CA VAL A 51 9.42 -6.69 -35.71
C VAL A 51 9.81 -5.35 -35.13
N ALA A 52 9.26 -4.29 -35.70
CA ALA A 52 9.43 -2.92 -35.22
C ALA A 52 8.17 -2.39 -34.52
N ARG A 53 6.99 -2.91 -34.85
CA ARG A 53 5.74 -2.53 -34.19
C ARG A 53 4.84 -3.74 -33.96
N ILE A 54 4.18 -3.76 -32.81
CA ILE A 54 3.10 -4.68 -32.49
C ILE A 54 1.85 -3.84 -32.24
N THR A 55 0.77 -4.10 -32.97
CA THR A 55 -0.49 -3.36 -32.81
C THR A 55 -1.60 -4.32 -32.44
N LEU A 56 -2.30 -4.01 -31.35
CA LEU A 56 -3.45 -4.77 -30.87
C LEU A 56 -4.68 -3.89 -31.03
N THR A 57 -5.74 -4.45 -31.62
CA THR A 57 -7.00 -3.75 -31.82
C THR A 57 -8.18 -4.66 -31.47
N ARG A 58 -9.15 -4.11 -30.77
CA ARG A 58 -10.45 -4.74 -30.51
C ARG A 58 -11.50 -3.65 -30.39
N LYS A 59 -12.49 -3.66 -31.28
CA LYS A 59 -13.54 -2.63 -31.34
C LYS A 59 -12.94 -1.22 -31.40
N ASP A 60 -13.17 -0.41 -30.38
CA ASP A 60 -12.74 0.98 -30.22
C ASP A 60 -11.42 1.11 -29.45
N LYS A 61 -10.85 0.00 -28.97
CA LYS A 61 -9.61 -0.03 -28.21
C LYS A 61 -8.45 -0.43 -29.09
N ALA A 62 -7.32 0.25 -28.90
CA ALA A 62 -6.07 -0.06 -29.55
C ALA A 62 -4.89 0.20 -28.61
N VAL A 63 -3.84 -0.61 -28.77
CA VAL A 63 -2.52 -0.34 -28.21
C VAL A 63 -1.45 -0.68 -29.23
N SER A 64 -0.50 0.23 -29.41
CA SER A 64 0.62 0.09 -30.33
C SER A 64 1.95 0.14 -29.56
N LEU A 65 2.63 -1.00 -29.52
CA LEU A 65 3.97 -1.15 -28.99
C LEU A 65 4.97 -0.91 -30.12
N GLN A 66 5.64 0.25 -30.09
CA GLN A 66 6.64 0.63 -31.07
C GLN A 66 8.03 0.35 -30.49
N LYS A 67 8.92 -0.27 -31.27
CA LYS A 67 10.32 -0.45 -30.89
C LYS A 67 11.03 0.90 -31.02
N ALA A 68 11.66 1.35 -29.94
CA ALA A 68 12.50 2.55 -29.86
C ALA A 68 13.78 2.17 -29.11
N ASP A 69 14.93 2.39 -29.74
CA ASP A 69 16.22 1.83 -29.31
C ASP A 69 16.13 0.29 -29.13
N ASN A 70 16.44 -0.19 -27.92
CA ASN A 70 16.40 -1.62 -27.57
C ASN A 70 15.16 -2.02 -26.74
N ARG A 71 14.11 -1.19 -26.69
CA ARG A 71 12.87 -1.51 -25.96
C ARG A 71 11.61 -1.10 -26.70
N TYR A 72 10.48 -1.64 -26.28
CA TYR A 72 9.18 -1.17 -26.76
C TYR A 72 8.70 0.03 -25.95
N VAL A 73 7.94 0.91 -26.61
CA VAL A 73 7.25 2.06 -26.03
C VAL A 73 5.77 2.03 -26.41
N VAL A 74 4.92 2.56 -25.54
CA VAL A 74 3.46 2.61 -25.74
C VAL A 74 3.10 3.91 -26.46
N SER A 75 2.69 3.79 -27.72
CA SER A 75 2.50 4.94 -28.63
C SER A 75 1.40 5.88 -28.14
N GLU A 76 0.31 5.33 -27.65
CA GLU A 76 -0.87 6.06 -27.12
C GLU A 76 -0.57 6.82 -25.83
N ARG A 77 0.62 6.62 -25.26
CA ARG A 77 1.08 7.25 -24.01
C ARG A 77 2.35 8.06 -24.25
N LYS A 78 2.39 8.80 -25.36
CA LYS A 78 3.52 9.64 -25.78
C LYS A 78 4.85 8.87 -25.83
N SER A 79 4.79 7.61 -26.26
CA SER A 79 5.97 6.73 -26.28
C SER A 79 6.56 6.47 -24.89
N TYR A 80 5.72 6.40 -23.85
CA TYR A 80 6.17 5.96 -22.53
C TYR A 80 6.75 4.54 -22.60
N PRO A 81 7.84 4.23 -21.87
CA PRO A 81 8.44 2.91 -21.89
C PRO A 81 7.46 1.77 -21.57
N ALA A 82 7.44 0.75 -22.42
CA ALA A 82 6.63 -0.44 -22.18
C ALA A 82 7.29 -1.36 -21.14
N SER A 83 6.46 -2.10 -20.41
CA SER A 83 6.88 -3.17 -19.51
C SER A 83 7.46 -4.33 -20.32
N ILE A 84 8.70 -4.68 -19.99
CA ILE A 84 9.41 -5.81 -20.62
C ILE A 84 8.64 -7.11 -20.38
N LYS A 85 8.19 -7.33 -19.14
CA LYS A 85 7.44 -8.54 -18.77
C LYS A 85 6.16 -8.67 -19.61
N LYS A 86 5.31 -7.64 -19.61
CA LYS A 86 4.02 -7.69 -20.33
C LYS A 86 4.19 -7.82 -21.84
N THR A 87 5.23 -7.20 -22.40
CA THR A 87 5.55 -7.32 -23.82
C THR A 87 6.01 -8.74 -24.17
N ASN A 88 6.87 -9.34 -23.35
CA ASN A 88 7.31 -10.72 -23.53
C ASN A 88 6.17 -11.72 -23.35
N ASP A 89 5.31 -11.54 -22.34
CA ASP A 89 4.13 -12.38 -22.12
C ASP A 89 3.23 -12.38 -23.38
N LEU A 90 2.95 -11.21 -23.96
CA LEU A 90 2.21 -11.08 -25.21
C LEU A 90 2.86 -11.83 -26.39
N LEU A 91 4.17 -11.69 -26.56
CA LEU A 91 4.91 -12.37 -27.62
C LEU A 91 4.84 -13.90 -27.45
N ILE A 92 4.99 -14.38 -26.22
CA ILE A 92 4.88 -15.81 -25.89
C ILE A 92 3.47 -16.32 -26.16
N ASP A 93 2.43 -15.58 -25.74
CA ASP A 93 1.04 -15.97 -25.94
C ASP A 93 0.69 -16.10 -27.43
N ILE A 94 1.08 -15.11 -28.25
CA ILE A 94 0.73 -15.10 -29.68
C ILE A 94 1.61 -16.02 -30.52
N LEU A 95 2.93 -15.95 -30.34
CA LEU A 95 3.88 -16.72 -31.17
C LEU A 95 4.04 -18.15 -30.68
N GLY A 96 3.78 -18.40 -29.40
CA GLY A 96 3.74 -19.72 -28.79
C GLY A 96 2.37 -20.41 -28.90
N ALA A 97 1.37 -19.78 -29.52
CA ALA A 97 0.05 -20.37 -29.71
C ALA A 97 0.13 -21.63 -30.58
N ARG A 98 -0.15 -22.79 -29.98
CA ARG A 98 -0.22 -24.09 -30.64
C ARG A 98 -1.64 -24.44 -31.04
N ILE A 99 -1.75 -25.16 -32.16
CA ILE A 99 -3.01 -25.61 -32.74
C ILE A 99 -3.44 -26.91 -32.06
N ALA A 100 -4.59 -26.87 -31.38
CA ALA A 100 -5.24 -28.06 -30.83
C ALA A 100 -6.01 -28.83 -31.91
N ALA A 101 -6.80 -28.11 -32.71
CA ALA A 101 -7.60 -28.66 -33.79
C ALA A 101 -7.93 -27.60 -34.83
N LYS A 102 -8.35 -28.05 -36.02
CA LYS A 102 -8.93 -27.17 -37.03
C LYS A 102 -10.44 -27.07 -36.80
N ALA A 103 -10.95 -25.85 -36.63
CA ALA A 103 -12.37 -25.60 -36.42
C ALA A 103 -13.15 -25.54 -37.75
N THR A 104 -12.64 -24.77 -38.72
CA THR A 104 -13.30 -24.63 -40.02
C THR A 104 -12.37 -24.03 -41.08
N SER A 105 -12.75 -24.09 -42.35
CA SER A 105 -12.20 -23.27 -43.44
C SER A 105 -13.27 -22.45 -44.16
N SER A 106 -14.51 -22.42 -43.64
CA SER A 106 -15.59 -21.66 -44.25
C SER A 106 -15.61 -20.24 -43.72
N ALA A 107 -15.55 -19.26 -44.62
CA ALA A 107 -15.63 -17.85 -44.25
C ALA A 107 -16.97 -17.45 -43.62
N ALA A 108 -18.04 -18.21 -43.89
CA ALA A 108 -19.36 -17.99 -43.29
C ALA A 108 -19.34 -18.08 -41.75
N ASN A 109 -18.39 -18.82 -41.17
CA ASN A 109 -18.31 -19.04 -39.73
C ASN A 109 -17.47 -17.97 -39.00
N HIS A 110 -16.74 -17.10 -39.70
CA HIS A 110 -15.78 -16.19 -39.08
C HIS A 110 -16.42 -15.22 -38.09
N ALA A 111 -17.60 -14.70 -38.40
CA ALA A 111 -18.31 -13.76 -37.53
C ALA A 111 -18.79 -14.44 -36.23
N GLU A 112 -19.38 -15.64 -36.33
CA GLU A 112 -19.86 -16.40 -35.18
C GLU A 112 -18.73 -16.73 -34.20
N LEU A 113 -17.57 -17.16 -34.73
CA LEU A 113 -16.38 -17.50 -33.96
C LEU A 113 -15.59 -16.29 -33.45
N GLY A 114 -15.97 -15.07 -33.84
CA GLY A 114 -15.29 -13.84 -33.45
C GLY A 114 -13.91 -13.67 -34.09
N VAL A 115 -13.67 -14.24 -35.27
CA VAL A 115 -12.41 -14.11 -36.04
C VAL A 115 -12.62 -13.41 -37.39
N ALA A 116 -13.69 -12.63 -37.50
CA ALA A 116 -13.93 -11.75 -38.64
C ALA A 116 -13.11 -10.46 -38.50
N PRO A 117 -12.35 -10.02 -39.53
CA PRO A 117 -11.63 -8.76 -39.48
C PRO A 117 -12.56 -7.58 -39.11
N GLY A 118 -12.18 -6.80 -38.11
CA GLY A 118 -12.97 -5.65 -37.65
C GLY A 118 -14.23 -5.99 -36.84
N GLY A 119 -14.47 -7.27 -36.52
CA GLY A 119 -15.57 -7.65 -35.63
C GLY A 119 -15.37 -7.14 -34.19
N ASP A 120 -16.46 -6.76 -33.51
CA ASP A 120 -16.44 -6.21 -32.14
C ASP A 120 -15.72 -7.11 -31.12
N GLU A 121 -15.88 -8.43 -31.25
CA GLU A 121 -15.27 -9.43 -30.36
C GLU A 121 -13.89 -9.90 -30.83
N THR A 122 -13.47 -9.48 -32.03
CA THR A 122 -12.21 -9.90 -32.62
C THR A 122 -11.07 -9.06 -32.09
N LEU A 123 -10.12 -9.71 -31.41
CA LEU A 123 -8.82 -9.11 -31.16
C LEU A 123 -7.91 -9.38 -32.37
N ARG A 124 -7.44 -8.32 -33.01
CA ARG A 124 -6.39 -8.42 -34.03
C ARG A 124 -5.05 -8.01 -33.42
N VAL A 125 -4.06 -8.90 -33.52
CA VAL A 125 -2.66 -8.63 -33.16
C VAL A 125 -1.82 -8.64 -34.43
N SER A 126 -1.30 -7.50 -34.84
CA SER A 126 -0.43 -7.38 -36.02
C SER A 126 1.01 -7.05 -35.65
N PHE A 127 1.93 -7.60 -36.44
CA PHE A 127 3.36 -7.36 -36.36
C PHE A 127 3.81 -6.70 -37.66
N GLU A 128 4.52 -5.59 -37.55
CA GLU A 128 4.99 -4.78 -38.69
C GLU A 128 6.51 -4.57 -38.58
N ASP A 129 7.17 -4.43 -39.72
CA ASP A 129 8.58 -4.04 -39.77
C ASP A 129 8.76 -2.51 -39.67
N LYS A 130 10.02 -2.07 -39.74
CA LYS A 130 10.40 -0.66 -39.60
C LYS A 130 9.80 0.25 -40.67
N GLU A 131 9.43 -0.30 -41.82
CA GLU A 131 8.79 0.42 -42.92
C GLU A 131 7.25 0.43 -42.79
N GLY A 132 6.71 -0.21 -41.74
CA GLY A 132 5.27 -0.40 -41.55
C GLY A 132 4.69 -1.51 -42.41
N LYS A 133 5.54 -2.36 -43.02
CA LYS A 133 5.06 -3.47 -43.83
C LYS A 133 4.55 -4.58 -42.90
N PRO A 134 3.36 -5.15 -43.15
CA PRO A 134 2.84 -6.23 -42.34
C PRO A 134 3.70 -7.49 -42.48
N LEU A 135 4.11 -8.06 -41.36
CA LEU A 135 4.84 -9.32 -41.26
C LEU A 135 3.89 -10.49 -41.04
N VAL A 136 3.01 -10.36 -40.04
CA VAL A 136 1.94 -11.32 -39.74
C VAL A 136 0.85 -10.62 -38.92
N ALA A 137 -0.39 -11.06 -39.07
CA ALA A 137 -1.47 -10.66 -38.18
C ALA A 137 -2.31 -11.87 -37.76
N VAL A 138 -2.66 -11.93 -36.49
CA VAL A 138 -3.45 -13.00 -35.87
C VAL A 138 -4.77 -12.40 -35.37
N LEU A 139 -5.87 -13.04 -35.75
CA LEU A 139 -7.20 -12.77 -35.25
C LEU A 139 -7.51 -13.77 -34.13
N VAL A 140 -7.73 -13.26 -32.93
CA VAL A 140 -8.04 -14.00 -31.71
C VAL A 140 -9.53 -13.77 -31.40
N GLY A 141 -10.31 -14.84 -31.54
CA GLY A 141 -11.75 -14.83 -31.37
C GLY A 141 -12.22 -15.35 -30.01
N LYS A 142 -13.43 -15.91 -30.00
CA LYS A 142 -14.11 -16.38 -28.79
C LYS A 142 -13.41 -17.57 -28.15
N ASN A 143 -13.77 -17.84 -26.90
CA ASN A 143 -13.36 -19.06 -26.21
C ASN A 143 -14.01 -20.27 -26.89
N VAL A 144 -13.27 -21.37 -26.99
CA VAL A 144 -13.77 -22.63 -27.54
C VAL A 144 -14.73 -23.26 -26.52
N PRO A 145 -15.98 -23.59 -26.89
CA PRO A 145 -16.91 -24.25 -25.97
C PRO A 145 -16.34 -25.59 -25.48
N ARG A 146 -16.28 -25.80 -24.16
CA ARG A 146 -15.72 -27.00 -23.51
C ARG A 146 -14.21 -27.25 -23.77
N GLY A 147 -13.55 -26.37 -24.51
CA GLY A 147 -12.10 -26.37 -24.75
C GLY A 147 -11.39 -25.31 -23.92
N GLY A 148 -10.14 -25.57 -23.52
CA GLY A 148 -9.34 -24.63 -22.71
C GLY A 148 -8.75 -23.46 -23.48
N GLY A 149 -9.09 -23.28 -24.76
CA GLY A 149 -8.45 -22.34 -25.69
C GLY A 149 -9.40 -21.34 -26.38
N ARG A 150 -8.91 -20.72 -27.45
CA ARG A 150 -9.60 -19.70 -28.24
C ARG A 150 -9.57 -20.05 -29.73
N TYR A 151 -10.53 -19.52 -30.48
CA TYR A 151 -10.47 -19.55 -31.94
C TYR A 151 -9.40 -18.58 -32.44
N LEU A 152 -8.52 -19.07 -33.29
CA LEU A 152 -7.41 -18.32 -33.88
C LEU A 152 -7.46 -18.42 -35.40
N ARG A 153 -7.09 -17.32 -36.05
CA ARG A 153 -7.03 -17.26 -37.51
C ARG A 153 -5.88 -16.35 -37.94
N LEU A 154 -5.09 -16.79 -38.91
CA LEU A 154 -4.15 -15.90 -39.58
C LEU A 154 -4.92 -14.97 -40.52
N ASP A 155 -4.63 -13.67 -40.44
CA ASP A 155 -5.30 -12.69 -41.28
C ASP A 155 -5.02 -12.97 -42.77
N GLY A 156 -6.04 -12.82 -43.60
CA GLY A 156 -5.99 -13.16 -45.03
C GLY A 156 -6.14 -14.66 -45.37
N GLN A 157 -6.29 -15.55 -44.38
CA GLN A 157 -6.57 -16.97 -44.59
C GLN A 157 -7.99 -17.33 -44.16
N ASP A 158 -8.59 -18.40 -44.70
CA ASP A 158 -9.95 -18.81 -44.29
C ASP A 158 -9.97 -19.85 -43.16
N ALA A 159 -8.87 -20.57 -42.97
CA ALA A 159 -8.74 -21.57 -41.94
C ALA A 159 -8.75 -20.95 -40.54
N VAL A 160 -9.58 -21.52 -39.67
CA VAL A 160 -9.71 -21.18 -38.26
C VAL A 160 -9.31 -22.39 -37.42
N TYR A 161 -8.51 -22.13 -36.40
CA TYR A 161 -7.94 -23.13 -35.51
C TYR A 161 -8.37 -22.90 -34.08
N GLU A 162 -8.33 -23.94 -33.28
CA GLU A 162 -8.48 -23.86 -31.83
C GLU A 162 -7.09 -23.85 -31.21
N SER A 163 -6.84 -22.97 -30.24
CA SER A 163 -5.58 -22.99 -29.48
C SER A 163 -5.62 -24.05 -28.38
N GLU A 164 -4.45 -24.61 -28.04
CA GLU A 164 -4.34 -25.55 -26.90
C GLU A 164 -4.61 -24.88 -25.55
N LYS A 165 -4.28 -23.60 -25.43
CA LYS A 165 -4.38 -22.81 -24.19
C LYS A 165 -5.12 -21.52 -24.43
N SER A 166 -5.77 -21.01 -23.39
CA SER A 166 -6.40 -19.70 -23.40
C SER A 166 -5.34 -18.61 -23.53
N LEU A 167 -5.72 -17.51 -24.20
CA LEU A 167 -4.85 -16.35 -24.43
C LEU A 167 -5.49 -15.13 -23.74
N TRP A 168 -4.77 -14.59 -22.76
CA TRP A 168 -5.21 -13.49 -21.90
C TRP A 168 -4.49 -12.21 -22.30
N ILE A 169 -5.00 -11.59 -23.37
CA ILE A 169 -4.37 -10.43 -23.98
C ILE A 169 -5.21 -9.17 -23.73
N ASP A 170 -4.59 -8.21 -23.07
CA ASP A 170 -5.15 -6.87 -22.82
C ASP A 170 -5.02 -5.99 -24.06
N VAL A 171 -5.99 -5.10 -24.26
CA VAL A 171 -5.96 -4.06 -25.33
C VAL A 171 -5.95 -2.65 -24.75
N ASP A 172 -5.77 -2.54 -23.44
CA ASP A 172 -5.63 -1.25 -22.76
C ASP A 172 -4.15 -0.84 -22.80
N PRO A 173 -3.81 0.34 -23.36
CA PRO A 173 -2.45 0.86 -23.32
C PRO A 173 -1.83 0.91 -21.91
N ALA A 174 -2.64 1.18 -20.88
CA ALA A 174 -2.16 1.27 -19.50
C ALA A 174 -1.62 -0.06 -18.96
N SER A 175 -2.10 -1.19 -19.48
CA SER A 175 -1.64 -2.54 -19.09
C SER A 175 -0.21 -2.86 -19.54
N TYR A 176 0.32 -2.10 -20.52
CA TYR A 176 1.65 -2.30 -21.08
C TYR A 176 2.69 -1.31 -20.56
N LEU A 177 2.34 -0.40 -19.65
CA LEU A 177 3.29 0.58 -19.12
C LEU A 177 4.28 -0.05 -18.13
N ASP A 178 5.52 0.44 -18.16
CA ASP A 178 6.53 0.19 -17.12
C ASP A 178 6.18 1.04 -15.87
N ARG A 179 5.40 0.45 -14.96
CA ARG A 179 4.68 1.17 -13.89
C ARG A 179 5.51 1.42 -12.63
N ASP A 180 6.71 0.85 -12.55
CA ASP A 180 7.57 0.97 -11.37
C ASP A 180 8.29 2.33 -11.38
N LEU A 181 8.03 3.15 -10.36
CA LEU A 181 8.64 4.47 -10.20
C LEU A 181 9.86 4.39 -9.30
N VAL A 182 9.66 3.94 -8.07
CA VAL A 182 10.69 3.85 -7.05
C VAL A 182 10.33 2.76 -6.05
N ASP A 183 11.32 2.05 -5.54
CA ASP A 183 11.17 1.10 -4.45
C ASP A 183 12.17 1.45 -3.35
N VAL A 184 11.76 2.33 -2.44
CA VAL A 184 12.57 2.68 -1.26
C VAL A 184 12.25 1.68 -0.15
N LYS A 185 13.25 0.90 0.26
CA LYS A 185 13.08 -0.03 1.38
C LYS A 185 12.83 0.76 2.66
N LYS A 186 11.84 0.32 3.45
CA LYS A 186 11.47 0.93 4.73
C LYS A 186 12.66 1.19 5.67
N ASP A 187 13.63 0.28 5.70
CA ASP A 187 14.83 0.41 6.55
C ASP A 187 15.86 1.41 6.01
N ASP A 188 15.80 1.74 4.73
CA ASP A 188 16.61 2.80 4.13
C ASP A 188 15.98 4.20 4.34
N VAL A 189 14.72 4.30 4.77
CA VAL A 189 14.03 5.58 5.03
C VAL A 189 14.50 6.17 6.37
N LYS A 190 15.06 7.37 6.31
CA LYS A 190 15.51 8.13 7.48
C LYS A 190 14.41 9.05 8.01
N ARG A 191 13.77 9.78 7.11
CA ARG A 191 12.76 10.78 7.42
C ARG A 191 11.77 10.91 6.26
N VAL A 192 10.50 11.09 6.59
CA VAL A 192 9.49 11.52 5.65
C VAL A 192 8.92 12.86 6.10
N THR A 193 8.83 13.84 5.21
CA THR A 193 8.17 15.12 5.47
C THR A 193 7.02 15.27 4.48
N VAL A 194 5.83 15.51 5.00
CA VAL A 194 4.62 15.73 4.20
C VAL A 194 4.16 17.16 4.40
N THR A 195 3.99 17.88 3.31
CA THR A 195 3.46 19.25 3.27
C THR A 195 2.14 19.26 2.53
N LEU A 196 1.11 19.79 3.16
CA LEU A 196 -0.25 19.92 2.66
C LEU A 196 -0.70 21.39 2.80
N PRO A 197 -1.82 21.80 2.17
CA PRO A 197 -2.33 23.16 2.32
C PRO A 197 -2.70 23.55 3.76
N ASP A 198 -3.04 22.58 4.60
CA ASP A 198 -3.45 22.78 6.00
C ASP A 198 -2.32 22.63 7.02
N GLY A 199 -1.09 22.30 6.58
CA GLY A 199 0.07 22.20 7.44
C GLY A 199 1.14 21.21 6.94
N ALA A 200 2.21 21.06 7.71
CA ALA A 200 3.27 20.10 7.44
C ALA A 200 3.56 19.27 8.68
N TYR A 201 3.98 18.03 8.47
CA TYR A 201 4.44 17.14 9.53
C TYR A 201 5.61 16.28 9.04
N THR A 202 6.35 15.73 9.99
CA THR A 202 7.50 14.88 9.77
C THR A 202 7.31 13.55 10.49
N LEU A 203 7.72 12.48 9.82
CA LEU A 203 7.76 11.13 10.35
C LEU A 203 9.22 10.68 10.43
N THR A 204 9.65 10.22 11.59
CA THR A 204 11.03 9.73 11.81
C THR A 204 11.04 8.44 12.60
N ARG A 205 12.11 7.66 12.49
CA ARG A 205 12.32 6.48 13.32
C ARG A 205 13.02 6.88 14.63
N ASN A 206 12.42 6.57 15.77
CA ASN A 206 13.02 6.83 17.08
C ASN A 206 14.03 5.72 17.50
N ALA A 207 14.62 5.85 18.69
CA ALA A 207 15.59 4.88 19.22
C ALA A 207 15.03 3.46 19.37
N ASP A 208 13.73 3.32 19.64
CA ASP A 208 13.03 2.02 19.74
C ASP A 208 12.59 1.46 18.37
N LYS A 209 13.09 2.05 17.28
CA LYS A 209 12.73 1.71 15.89
C LYS A 209 11.26 1.93 15.53
N LYS A 210 10.51 2.68 16.34
CA LYS A 210 9.12 3.07 16.03
C LYS A 210 9.09 4.33 15.19
N ILE A 211 8.12 4.43 14.28
CA ILE A 211 7.88 5.67 13.55
C ILE A 211 7.07 6.63 14.42
N VAL A 212 7.57 7.86 14.55
CA VAL A 212 6.97 8.92 15.36
C VAL A 212 6.55 10.09 14.47
N LEU A 213 5.35 10.61 14.73
CA LEU A 213 4.78 11.80 14.11
C LEU A 213 5.22 13.07 14.85
N ASP A 214 5.66 14.10 14.13
CA ASP A 214 6.05 15.40 14.67
C ASP A 214 5.59 16.56 13.76
N PRO A 215 4.83 17.56 14.25
CA PRO A 215 4.21 17.61 15.58
C PRO A 215 3.00 16.68 15.68
N VAL A 216 2.75 16.13 16.87
CA VAL A 216 1.46 15.50 17.19
C VAL A 216 0.45 16.60 17.50
N PRO A 217 -0.72 16.67 16.84
CA PRO A 217 -1.74 17.67 17.17
C PRO A 217 -2.17 17.61 18.65
N ASP A 218 -2.44 18.78 19.23
CA ASP A 218 -2.81 18.92 20.64
C ASP A 218 -4.00 18.03 21.05
N GLY A 219 -3.91 17.41 22.23
CA GLY A 219 -4.95 16.52 22.76
C GLY A 219 -5.08 15.18 22.02
N ARG A 220 -4.25 14.91 21.01
CA ARG A 220 -4.27 13.67 20.24
C ARG A 220 -3.04 12.81 20.52
N LYS A 221 -3.14 11.52 20.20
CA LYS A 221 -2.02 10.57 20.15
C LYS A 221 -1.95 9.97 18.76
N GLN A 222 -0.76 9.57 18.33
CA GLN A 222 -0.59 8.95 17.02
C GLN A 222 -1.28 7.59 16.91
N LYS A 223 -1.76 7.26 15.71
CA LYS A 223 -2.19 5.93 15.31
C LYS A 223 -1.01 5.25 14.64
N ASP A 224 -0.34 4.35 15.35
CA ASP A 224 0.93 3.74 14.89
C ASP A 224 0.81 3.15 13.47
N TRP A 225 -0.26 2.41 13.16
CA TRP A 225 -0.42 1.80 11.83
C TRP A 225 -0.63 2.83 10.70
N GLU A 226 -1.28 3.96 10.97
CA GLU A 226 -1.48 5.02 9.96
C GLU A 226 -0.18 5.76 9.69
N VAL A 227 0.57 6.06 10.75
CA VAL A 227 1.89 6.67 10.67
C VAL A 227 2.85 5.77 9.90
N GLU A 228 2.87 4.47 10.19
CA GLU A 228 3.66 3.48 9.48
C GLU A 228 3.27 3.37 7.99
N SER A 229 1.97 3.36 7.70
CA SER A 229 1.45 3.30 6.32
C SER A 229 1.84 4.54 5.51
N ALA A 230 1.84 5.72 6.13
CA ALA A 230 2.29 6.96 5.51
C ALA A 230 3.81 7.00 5.31
N PHE A 231 4.59 6.51 6.28
CA PHE A 231 6.05 6.47 6.21
C PHE A 231 6.58 5.54 5.10
N ASP A 232 5.90 4.42 4.87
CA ASP A 232 6.27 3.41 3.89
C ASP A 232 5.68 3.65 2.48
N ALA A 233 5.15 4.85 2.22
CA ALA A 233 4.39 5.11 0.98
C ALA A 233 5.23 5.00 -0.31
N LEU A 234 6.56 5.06 -0.23
CA LEU A 234 7.48 4.89 -1.36
C LEU A 234 7.97 3.45 -1.58
N SER A 235 7.58 2.49 -0.74
CA SER A 235 7.87 1.09 -1.03
C SER A 235 6.99 0.60 -2.17
N ALA A 236 7.60 -0.08 -3.16
CA ALA A 236 6.95 -0.55 -4.39
C ALA A 236 6.04 0.53 -5.06
N PHE A 237 6.51 1.78 -5.08
CA PHE A 237 5.72 2.89 -5.57
C PHE A 237 5.56 2.83 -7.08
N SER A 238 4.31 2.79 -7.50
CA SER A 238 3.89 2.62 -8.90
C SER A 238 2.65 3.46 -9.19
N PHE A 239 2.37 3.68 -10.46
CA PHE A 239 1.23 4.49 -10.91
C PHE A 239 0.20 3.66 -11.68
N ASP A 240 -0.93 4.26 -12.05
CA ASP A 240 -2.01 3.64 -12.84
C ASP A 240 -1.92 3.96 -14.32
N ASP A 241 -1.68 5.22 -14.67
CA ASP A 241 -1.47 5.66 -16.04
C ASP A 241 -0.50 6.87 -16.12
N VAL A 242 -0.10 7.27 -17.32
CA VAL A 242 0.63 8.51 -17.56
C VAL A 242 -0.24 9.53 -18.28
N VAL A 243 -0.06 10.80 -17.92
CA VAL A 243 -0.81 11.90 -18.51
C VAL A 243 -0.29 12.22 -19.91
N THR A 244 -1.15 12.11 -20.91
CA THR A 244 -0.84 12.51 -22.28
C THR A 244 -1.04 14.01 -22.50
N GLN A 245 -1.96 14.64 -21.80
CA GLN A 245 -2.14 16.09 -21.80
C GLN A 245 -2.49 16.55 -20.40
N GLU A 246 -1.70 17.48 -19.86
CA GLU A 246 -1.91 17.96 -18.50
C GLU A 246 -3.25 18.69 -18.40
N PRO A 247 -4.11 18.32 -17.43
CA PRO A 247 -5.34 19.06 -17.17
C PRO A 247 -5.07 20.54 -16.92
N ALA A 248 -5.86 21.41 -17.54
CA ALA A 248 -5.75 22.84 -17.30
C ALA A 248 -6.05 23.17 -15.82
N GLY A 249 -5.22 24.02 -15.22
CA GLY A 249 -5.39 24.44 -13.82
C GLY A 249 -4.95 23.40 -12.77
N LEU A 250 -4.23 22.35 -13.16
CA LEU A 250 -3.70 21.36 -12.22
C LEU A 250 -2.74 22.03 -11.21
N SER A 251 -3.06 21.93 -9.92
CA SER A 251 -2.26 22.52 -8.84
C SER A 251 -1.61 21.43 -7.96
N TYR A 252 -0.29 21.47 -7.87
CA TYR A 252 0.50 20.59 -7.00
C TYR A 252 0.61 21.21 -5.60
N ASP A 253 -0.43 21.00 -4.82
CA ASP A 253 -0.68 21.59 -3.50
C ASP A 253 -0.15 20.74 -2.33
N ALA A 254 0.31 19.52 -2.60
CA ALA A 254 0.91 18.64 -1.61
C ALA A 254 2.28 18.14 -2.06
N THR A 255 3.19 17.95 -1.10
CA THR A 255 4.53 17.41 -1.34
C THR A 255 4.86 16.35 -0.30
N TYR A 256 5.33 15.19 -0.77
CA TYR A 256 5.85 14.11 0.05
C TYR A 256 7.36 14.00 -0.21
N VAL A 257 8.17 14.21 0.82
CA VAL A 257 9.64 14.16 0.74
C VAL A 257 10.13 12.98 1.57
N CYS A 258 10.90 12.09 0.97
CA CYS A 258 11.53 10.95 1.64
C CYS A 258 13.04 11.08 1.57
N GLU A 259 13.66 11.28 2.73
CA GLU A 259 15.11 11.23 2.90
C GLU A 259 15.55 9.80 3.20
N THR A 260 16.52 9.31 2.45
CA THR A 260 17.11 7.98 2.65
C THR A 260 18.44 8.04 3.38
N ALA A 261 18.87 6.92 3.96
CA ALA A 261 20.18 6.78 4.59
C ALA A 261 21.36 6.90 3.59
N LYS A 262 21.11 6.74 2.28
CA LYS A 262 22.13 6.68 1.21
C LYS A 262 22.25 7.99 0.42
N HIS A 263 21.97 9.13 1.05
CA HIS A 263 22.06 10.47 0.46
C HIS A 263 21.09 10.79 -0.68
N HIS A 264 20.07 9.94 -0.93
CA HIS A 264 18.98 10.28 -1.85
C HIS A 264 17.80 10.89 -1.11
N THR A 265 17.22 11.94 -1.68
CA THR A 265 15.97 12.57 -1.24
C THR A 265 14.96 12.54 -2.38
N TYR A 266 13.93 11.71 -2.25
CA TYR A 266 12.85 11.61 -3.22
C TYR A 266 11.76 12.61 -2.88
N THR A 267 11.36 13.40 -3.86
CA THR A 267 10.27 14.38 -3.75
C THR A 267 9.14 13.98 -4.68
N VAL A 268 7.96 13.69 -4.12
CA VAL A 268 6.72 13.47 -4.87
C VAL A 268 5.82 14.68 -4.68
N ARG A 269 5.62 15.44 -5.75
CA ARG A 269 4.65 16.53 -5.80
C ARG A 269 3.31 15.95 -6.23
N LEU A 270 2.26 16.20 -5.47
CA LEU A 270 0.95 15.59 -5.62
C LEU A 270 -0.09 16.65 -5.94
N ALA A 271 -0.99 16.34 -6.87
CA ALA A 271 -2.15 17.15 -7.21
C ALA A 271 -3.41 16.27 -7.21
N LYS A 272 -4.56 16.87 -6.90
CA LYS A 272 -5.87 16.21 -7.00
C LYS A 272 -6.82 17.09 -7.81
N GLN A 273 -7.51 16.51 -8.78
CA GLN A 273 -8.53 17.19 -9.57
C GLN A 273 -9.67 16.23 -9.88
N GLY A 274 -10.86 16.51 -9.33
CA GLY A 274 -11.95 15.54 -9.29
C GLY A 274 -11.54 14.29 -8.51
N ASP A 275 -11.80 13.12 -9.08
CA ASP A 275 -11.46 11.82 -8.48
C ASP A 275 -10.04 11.33 -8.84
N LYS A 276 -9.32 12.06 -9.70
CA LYS A 276 -7.99 11.67 -10.14
C LYS A 276 -6.90 12.32 -9.30
N HIS A 277 -5.88 11.52 -9.02
CA HIS A 277 -4.68 11.94 -8.32
C HIS A 277 -3.50 11.92 -9.29
N TYR A 278 -2.67 12.95 -9.23
CA TYR A 278 -1.53 13.14 -10.12
C TYR A 278 -0.26 13.30 -9.32
N ALA A 279 0.86 12.84 -9.87
CA ALA A 279 2.16 12.97 -9.26
C ALA A 279 3.25 13.33 -10.25
N ARG A 280 4.20 14.14 -9.79
CA ARG A 280 5.53 14.28 -10.38
C ARG A 280 6.56 13.87 -9.35
N ILE A 281 7.57 13.13 -9.78
CA ILE A 281 8.61 12.60 -8.89
C ILE A 281 9.97 13.13 -9.34
N ALA A 282 10.77 13.54 -8.38
CA ALA A 282 12.15 13.94 -8.57
C ALA A 282 13.01 13.34 -7.46
N CYS A 283 14.30 13.22 -7.71
CA CYS A 283 15.29 12.78 -6.75
C CYS A 283 16.41 13.82 -6.65
N GLN A 284 16.88 14.06 -5.44
CA GLN A 284 18.12 14.79 -5.17
C GLN A 284 19.12 13.81 -4.56
N GLY A 285 20.37 13.91 -4.98
CA GLY A 285 21.47 13.08 -4.50
C GLY A 285 22.59 13.93 -3.90
N PRO A 286 23.68 13.31 -3.41
CA PRO A 286 24.81 14.04 -2.87
C PRO A 286 25.45 14.94 -3.94
N ALA A 287 25.91 16.13 -3.53
CA ALA A 287 26.56 17.05 -4.44
C ALA A 287 27.94 16.50 -4.86
N PRO A 288 28.30 16.49 -6.16
CA PRO A 288 29.62 16.00 -6.60
C PRO A 288 30.82 16.76 -6.00
N ALA A 289 30.58 17.97 -5.47
CA ALA A 289 31.61 18.89 -4.97
C ALA A 289 32.12 18.59 -3.54
N GLU A 290 31.50 17.67 -2.78
CA GLU A 290 31.97 17.29 -1.43
C GLU A 290 33.28 16.47 -1.43
N VAL A 291 33.88 16.25 -2.59
CA VAL A 291 35.08 15.42 -2.76
C VAL A 291 36.34 16.27 -2.86
N GLU A 292 36.88 16.72 -1.73
CA GLU A 292 38.23 17.32 -1.71
C GLU A 292 39.32 16.30 -2.08
N ARG A 293 40.38 16.78 -2.75
CA ARG A 293 41.56 15.97 -3.08
C ARG A 293 42.33 15.66 -1.80
N ALA A 294 42.19 14.44 -1.30
CA ALA A 294 42.98 13.94 -0.18
C ALA A 294 44.49 14.18 -0.37
N SER A 295 45.08 14.96 0.54
CA SER A 295 46.53 15.03 0.79
C SER A 295 47.04 13.70 1.34
N ARG A 296 48.30 13.32 1.06
CA ARG A 296 48.96 12.04 1.40
C ARG A 296 48.40 11.35 2.67
N ILE A 297 47.65 10.26 2.47
CA ILE A 297 47.11 9.40 3.54
C ILE A 297 47.60 7.96 3.36
N GLY A 298 47.56 7.16 4.43
CA GLY A 298 47.97 5.74 4.43
C GLY A 298 47.13 4.87 3.48
N LYS A 299 47.67 3.74 3.01
CA LYS A 299 47.06 2.89 1.95
C LYS A 299 45.64 2.40 2.26
N GLU A 300 45.34 2.10 3.52
CA GLU A 300 44.05 1.53 3.93
C GLU A 300 42.98 2.61 4.04
N GLU A 301 43.31 3.75 4.65
CA GLU A 301 42.47 4.96 4.70
C GLU A 301 42.22 5.55 3.30
N ALA A 302 43.19 5.41 2.38
CA ALA A 302 43.02 5.79 0.98
C ALA A 302 42.04 4.88 0.22
N LYS A 303 41.95 3.58 0.59
CA LYS A 303 41.01 2.63 -0.04
C LYS A 303 39.58 2.91 0.41
N GLU A 304 39.36 3.09 1.70
CA GLU A 304 38.03 3.41 2.26
C GLU A 304 37.47 4.72 1.69
N LYS A 305 38.28 5.78 1.66
CA LYS A 305 37.90 7.06 1.05
C LYS A 305 37.63 6.96 -0.46
N LEU A 306 38.31 6.05 -1.16
CA LEU A 306 38.07 5.81 -2.59
C LEU A 306 36.73 5.08 -2.81
N GLU A 307 36.40 4.10 -1.98
CA GLU A 307 35.12 3.40 -2.02
C GLU A 307 33.94 4.35 -1.70
N GLU A 308 34.08 5.20 -0.68
CA GLU A 308 33.11 6.24 -0.33
C GLU A 308 32.89 7.22 -1.49
N LYS A 309 33.97 7.71 -2.10
CA LYS A 309 33.92 8.60 -3.26
C LYS A 309 33.24 7.94 -4.46
N ALA A 310 33.53 6.66 -4.73
CA ALA A 310 32.90 5.93 -5.82
C ALA A 310 31.38 5.75 -5.56
N ALA A 311 30.99 5.53 -4.31
CA ALA A 311 29.58 5.44 -3.91
C ALA A 311 28.83 6.78 -4.12
N ILE A 312 29.45 7.91 -3.75
CA ILE A 312 28.89 9.26 -3.97
C ILE A 312 28.69 9.54 -5.47
N LEU A 313 29.71 9.27 -6.29
CA LEU A 313 29.62 9.50 -7.74
C LEU A 313 28.53 8.61 -8.38
N SER A 314 28.49 7.33 -8.02
CA SER A 314 27.44 6.41 -8.47
C SER A 314 26.03 6.87 -8.05
N ALA A 315 25.89 7.39 -6.83
CA ALA A 315 24.63 7.94 -6.34
C ALA A 315 24.20 9.21 -7.10
N ALA A 316 25.15 10.08 -7.48
CA ALA A 316 24.89 11.27 -8.29
C ALA A 316 24.48 10.91 -9.74
N ASP A 317 25.15 9.93 -10.35
CA ASP A 317 24.80 9.42 -11.68
C ASP A 317 23.40 8.79 -11.69
N ALA A 318 23.08 7.99 -10.67
CA ALA A 318 21.75 7.40 -10.48
C ALA A 318 20.67 8.48 -10.34
N THR A 319 20.95 9.56 -9.60
CA THR A 319 20.03 10.71 -9.46
C THR A 319 19.76 11.38 -10.79
N THR A 320 20.82 11.64 -11.56
CA THR A 320 20.71 12.26 -12.90
C THR A 320 19.91 11.39 -13.85
N ALA A 321 20.16 10.07 -13.86
CA ALA A 321 19.42 9.12 -14.67
C ALA A 321 17.94 9.03 -14.24
N PHE A 322 17.66 9.08 -12.94
CA PHE A 322 16.31 9.06 -12.38
C PHE A 322 15.52 10.28 -12.84
N ASN A 323 16.03 11.51 -12.65
CA ASN A 323 15.33 12.72 -13.05
C ASN A 323 15.11 12.75 -14.56
N ARG A 324 16.14 12.45 -15.37
CA ARG A 324 15.97 12.36 -16.83
C ARG A 324 14.87 11.38 -17.26
N LYS A 325 14.70 10.27 -16.53
CA LYS A 325 13.63 9.28 -16.79
C LYS A 325 12.25 9.84 -16.42
N HIS A 326 12.12 10.57 -15.32
CA HIS A 326 10.84 10.92 -14.70
C HIS A 326 10.36 12.36 -14.97
N ASP A 327 11.26 13.31 -15.22
CA ASP A 327 10.98 14.73 -15.44
C ASP A 327 9.93 15.02 -16.54
N PRO A 328 9.89 14.29 -17.68
CA PRO A 328 8.91 14.56 -18.73
C PRO A 328 7.48 14.13 -18.37
N TRP A 329 7.30 13.35 -17.29
CA TRP A 329 6.08 12.61 -17.03
C TRP A 329 5.31 13.17 -15.85
N THR A 330 3.99 13.23 -16.05
CA THR A 330 3.03 13.32 -14.95
C THR A 330 2.30 11.98 -14.85
N TYR A 331 2.31 11.41 -13.65
CA TYR A 331 1.73 10.10 -13.36
C TYR A 331 0.32 10.26 -12.81
N VAL A 332 -0.58 9.35 -13.16
CA VAL A 332 -1.89 9.19 -12.54
C VAL A 332 -1.76 8.10 -11.48
N LEU A 333 -2.07 8.42 -10.24
CA LEU A 333 -1.99 7.49 -9.11
C LEU A 333 -3.37 6.91 -8.79
N SER A 334 -3.38 5.69 -8.26
CA SER A 334 -4.55 5.15 -7.57
C SER A 334 -4.86 5.98 -6.32
N SER A 335 -6.14 6.13 -5.98
CA SER A 335 -6.58 6.91 -4.80
C SER A 335 -5.87 6.43 -3.53
N TRP A 336 -5.84 5.12 -3.29
CA TRP A 336 -5.24 4.57 -2.07
C TRP A 336 -3.75 4.90 -1.91
N LYS A 337 -2.97 5.00 -3.00
CA LYS A 337 -1.54 5.40 -2.92
C LYS A 337 -1.39 6.88 -2.65
N ALA A 338 -2.16 7.69 -3.38
CA ALA A 338 -2.12 9.13 -3.21
C ALA A 338 -2.62 9.55 -1.82
N ASP A 339 -3.64 8.87 -1.28
CA ASP A 339 -4.20 9.13 0.03
C ASP A 339 -3.18 8.86 1.14
N LYS A 340 -2.34 7.81 1.04
CA LYS A 340 -1.24 7.58 1.99
C LYS A 340 -0.29 8.77 2.09
N MET A 341 0.03 9.39 0.95
CA MET A 341 0.97 10.52 0.88
C MET A 341 0.32 11.89 1.15
N ARG A 342 -1.02 11.95 1.14
CA ARG A 342 -1.81 13.18 1.34
C ARG A 342 -2.62 13.17 2.64
N LYS A 343 -2.43 12.18 3.52
CA LYS A 343 -3.11 12.09 4.81
C LYS A 343 -2.72 13.29 5.70
N PRO A 344 -3.67 14.11 6.16
CA PRO A 344 -3.36 15.17 7.11
C PRO A 344 -3.01 14.61 8.49
N ALA A 345 -2.23 15.34 9.28
CA ALA A 345 -1.77 14.90 10.60
C ALA A 345 -2.91 14.50 11.55
N LYS A 346 -4.08 15.13 11.43
CA LYS A 346 -5.30 14.77 12.19
C LYS A 346 -5.79 13.34 11.90
N ASP A 347 -5.59 12.84 10.69
CA ASP A 347 -6.04 11.50 10.29
C ASP A 347 -5.02 10.43 10.71
N LEU A 348 -3.76 10.83 10.92
CA LEU A 348 -2.70 10.00 11.51
C LEU A 348 -2.79 9.87 13.04
N THR A 349 -3.77 10.52 13.66
CA THR A 349 -3.93 10.57 15.11
C THR A 349 -5.34 10.24 15.54
N GLU A 350 -5.51 9.86 16.80
CA GLU A 350 -6.80 9.71 17.49
C GLU A 350 -6.83 10.58 18.73
N GLU A 351 -8.03 10.87 19.22
CA GLU A 351 -8.19 11.53 20.50
C GLU A 351 -7.48 10.71 21.59
N LYS A 352 -6.71 11.39 22.44
CA LYS A 352 -6.23 10.72 23.66
C LYS A 352 -7.46 10.34 24.47
N PRO A 353 -7.60 9.06 24.88
CA PRO A 353 -8.61 8.70 25.85
C PRO A 353 -8.46 9.64 27.04
N LYS A 354 -9.54 10.35 27.35
CA LYS A 354 -9.60 11.26 28.49
C LYS A 354 -9.50 10.40 29.74
N ASP A 355 -8.27 10.24 30.25
CA ASP A 355 -7.89 9.43 31.41
C ASP A 355 -8.67 8.11 31.51
N ALA A 356 -8.16 7.04 30.89
CA ALA A 356 -8.72 5.71 31.10
C ALA A 356 -8.76 5.43 32.62
N GLU A 357 -9.95 5.42 33.23
CA GLU A 357 -10.11 4.94 34.61
C GLU A 357 -9.46 3.56 34.67
N PRO A 358 -8.61 3.27 35.67
CA PRO A 358 -7.91 2.00 35.72
C PRO A 358 -8.95 0.88 35.70
N GLU A 359 -8.81 -0.09 34.79
CA GLU A 359 -9.79 -1.18 34.65
C GLU A 359 -9.85 -2.07 35.89
N GLU A 360 -8.79 -2.05 36.71
CA GLU A 360 -8.61 -2.83 37.92
C GLU A 360 -7.99 -1.98 39.04
N LEU A 361 -8.46 -2.17 40.26
CA LEU A 361 -7.98 -1.50 41.47
C LEU A 361 -7.46 -2.54 42.47
N GLY A 362 -6.33 -2.23 43.13
CA GLY A 362 -5.82 -3.04 44.23
C GLY A 362 -6.19 -2.42 45.58
N ALA A 363 -6.73 -3.20 46.50
CA ALA A 363 -6.98 -2.73 47.87
C ALA A 363 -6.72 -3.80 48.93
N ARG A 364 -6.43 -3.34 50.14
CA ARG A 364 -6.45 -4.13 51.36
C ARG A 364 -7.44 -3.54 52.35
N HIS A 365 -7.96 -4.36 53.27
CA HIS A 365 -8.94 -3.89 54.25
C HIS A 365 -8.78 -4.50 55.65
N ILE A 366 -9.36 -3.82 56.64
CA ILE A 366 -9.65 -4.37 57.97
C ILE A 366 -11.17 -4.43 58.10
N LEU A 367 -11.71 -5.63 58.36
CA LEU A 367 -13.14 -5.83 58.61
C LEU A 367 -13.38 -5.99 60.11
N VAL A 368 -14.32 -5.23 60.64
CA VAL A 368 -14.84 -5.37 62.00
C VAL A 368 -16.30 -5.80 61.90
N ALA A 369 -16.55 -7.09 62.09
CA ALA A 369 -17.90 -7.67 62.04
C ALA A 369 -18.64 -7.47 63.37
N TYR A 370 -19.97 -7.62 63.34
CA TYR A 370 -20.84 -7.60 64.52
C TYR A 370 -21.82 -8.77 64.51
N GLN A 371 -22.43 -9.05 65.66
CA GLN A 371 -23.42 -10.10 65.80
C GLN A 371 -24.63 -9.82 64.89
N GLY A 372 -24.87 -10.70 63.91
CA GLY A 372 -25.93 -10.52 62.90
C GLY A 372 -25.48 -9.87 61.60
N ALA A 373 -24.19 -9.51 61.44
CA ALA A 373 -23.64 -9.17 60.13
C ALA A 373 -23.55 -10.42 59.23
N GLU A 374 -23.66 -10.21 57.93
CA GLU A 374 -23.62 -11.29 56.94
C GLU A 374 -22.27 -12.01 57.02
N ARG A 375 -22.28 -13.34 57.11
CA ARG A 375 -21.07 -14.18 57.24
C ARG A 375 -20.18 -13.89 58.46
N ALA A 376 -20.70 -13.24 59.50
CA ALA A 376 -19.97 -13.11 60.76
C ALA A 376 -19.67 -14.50 61.37
N ASP A 377 -18.45 -14.69 61.90
CA ASP A 377 -18.10 -15.89 62.65
C ASP A 377 -18.96 -15.99 63.91
N ALA A 378 -19.40 -17.19 64.29
CA ALA A 378 -20.22 -17.43 65.47
C ALA A 378 -19.59 -16.94 66.79
N LYS A 379 -18.27 -16.71 66.80
CA LYS A 379 -17.51 -16.15 67.93
C LYS A 379 -17.67 -14.63 68.07
N VAL A 380 -18.22 -13.94 67.06
CA VAL A 380 -18.44 -12.50 67.10
C VAL A 380 -19.73 -12.19 67.88
N THR A 381 -19.58 -11.81 69.14
CA THR A 381 -20.68 -11.47 70.06
C THR A 381 -20.90 -9.98 70.27
N ARG A 382 -20.08 -9.13 69.63
CA ARG A 382 -20.14 -7.66 69.77
C ARG A 382 -21.36 -7.09 69.03
N SER A 383 -22.00 -6.08 69.60
CA SER A 383 -23.07 -5.30 68.97
C SER A 383 -22.56 -4.47 67.78
N LYS A 384 -23.49 -3.95 66.98
CA LYS A 384 -23.17 -3.09 65.83
C LYS A 384 -22.48 -1.80 66.29
N GLU A 385 -22.94 -1.20 67.38
CA GLU A 385 -22.38 0.01 67.98
C GLU A 385 -20.95 -0.22 68.47
N GLU A 386 -20.69 -1.37 69.11
CA GLU A 386 -19.34 -1.76 69.56
C GLU A 386 -18.40 -2.01 68.37
N ALA A 387 -18.88 -2.66 67.31
CA ALA A 387 -18.08 -2.86 66.09
C ALA A 387 -17.76 -1.54 65.39
N LYS A 388 -18.70 -0.59 65.35
CA LYS A 388 -18.46 0.74 64.81
C LYS A 388 -17.38 1.48 65.60
N LYS A 389 -17.52 1.52 66.93
CA LYS A 389 -16.52 2.15 67.81
C LYS A 389 -15.15 1.50 67.64
N ARG A 390 -15.10 0.17 67.53
CA ARG A 390 -13.85 -0.56 67.30
C ARG A 390 -13.22 -0.23 65.95
N ALA A 391 -14.02 -0.10 64.89
CA ALA A 391 -13.54 0.32 63.58
C ALA A 391 -13.01 1.77 63.60
N GLU A 392 -13.65 2.68 64.34
CA GLU A 392 -13.17 4.05 64.51
C GLU A 392 -11.84 4.11 65.30
N GLU A 393 -11.69 3.29 66.34
CA GLU A 393 -10.42 3.14 67.09
C GLU A 393 -9.30 2.59 66.19
N LEU A 394 -9.60 1.56 65.38
CA LEU A 394 -8.64 0.99 64.43
C LEU A 394 -8.28 1.99 63.33
N LEU A 395 -9.23 2.81 62.87
CA LEU A 395 -9.00 3.87 61.90
C LEU A 395 -7.99 4.90 62.43
N GLN A 396 -8.09 5.27 63.71
CA GLN A 396 -7.12 6.17 64.35
C GLN A 396 -5.72 5.52 64.41
N LYS A 397 -5.64 4.22 64.71
CA LYS A 397 -4.38 3.48 64.77
C LYS A 397 -3.71 3.37 63.41
N VAL A 398 -4.45 3.03 62.34
CA VAL A 398 -3.87 2.89 60.98
C VAL A 398 -3.46 4.22 60.35
N ARG A 399 -3.96 5.35 60.86
CA ARG A 399 -3.58 6.70 60.41
C ARG A 399 -2.38 7.29 61.16
N ALA A 400 -1.86 6.59 62.17
CA ALA A 400 -0.63 7.03 62.85
C ALA A 400 0.56 6.94 61.88
N LYS A 401 1.53 7.85 62.04
CA LYS A 401 2.63 8.09 61.09
C LYS A 401 3.50 6.85 60.78
N ASP A 402 3.54 5.88 61.70
CA ASP A 402 4.35 4.65 61.59
C ASP A 402 3.50 3.38 61.70
N ALA A 403 2.20 3.45 61.40
CA ALA A 403 1.31 2.31 61.52
C ALA A 403 1.48 1.32 60.36
N ASP A 404 1.69 0.04 60.68
CA ASP A 404 1.65 -1.05 59.71
C ASP A 404 0.20 -1.55 59.55
N PHE A 405 -0.44 -1.13 58.45
CA PHE A 405 -1.79 -1.54 58.11
C PHE A 405 -1.92 -3.07 58.00
N ALA A 406 -0.92 -3.75 57.43
CA ALA A 406 -0.96 -5.20 57.23
C ALA A 406 -0.84 -5.94 58.56
N ALA A 407 0.00 -5.47 59.48
CA ALA A 407 0.11 -6.03 60.83
C ALA A 407 -1.19 -5.86 61.61
N LEU A 408 -1.81 -4.67 61.54
CA LEU A 408 -3.10 -4.41 62.19
C LEU A 408 -4.23 -5.24 61.57
N ALA A 409 -4.27 -5.38 60.24
CA ALA A 409 -5.23 -6.25 59.56
C ALA A 409 -5.08 -7.72 59.99
N LYS A 410 -3.83 -8.21 60.12
CA LYS A 410 -3.57 -9.59 60.55
C LYS A 410 -4.01 -9.85 61.99
N ALA A 411 -3.83 -8.87 62.87
CA ALA A 411 -4.17 -8.99 64.29
C ALA A 411 -5.67 -8.79 64.57
N GLU A 412 -6.33 -7.86 63.88
CA GLU A 412 -7.61 -7.29 64.31
C GLU A 412 -8.76 -7.44 63.29
N SER A 413 -8.50 -7.94 62.06
CA SER A 413 -9.55 -8.13 61.05
C SER A 413 -10.31 -9.43 61.25
N ASP A 414 -11.63 -9.38 61.10
CA ASP A 414 -12.54 -10.53 61.12
C ASP A 414 -12.67 -11.20 59.74
N CYS A 415 -12.05 -10.66 58.69
CA CYS A 415 -12.07 -11.24 57.35
C CYS A 415 -10.94 -12.30 57.19
N PRO A 416 -11.17 -13.41 56.45
CA PRO A 416 -10.11 -14.36 56.11
C PRO A 416 -8.89 -13.74 55.40
N SER A 417 -9.05 -12.58 54.75
CA SER A 417 -7.95 -11.82 54.14
C SER A 417 -6.89 -11.37 55.15
N LYS A 418 -7.17 -11.42 56.47
CA LYS A 418 -6.21 -11.13 57.54
C LYS A 418 -4.92 -11.94 57.43
N GLU A 419 -4.98 -13.17 56.93
CA GLU A 419 -3.80 -14.03 56.72
C GLU A 419 -2.82 -13.43 55.69
N LYS A 420 -3.31 -12.57 54.80
CA LYS A 420 -2.53 -11.82 53.79
C LYS A 420 -2.41 -10.33 54.15
N GLY A 421 -2.54 -9.97 55.43
CA GLY A 421 -2.49 -8.56 55.85
C GLY A 421 -3.64 -7.71 55.31
N GLY A 422 -4.80 -8.35 55.05
CA GLY A 422 -6.01 -7.69 54.54
C GLY A 422 -6.08 -7.56 53.02
N ASP A 423 -5.10 -8.05 52.27
CA ASP A 423 -5.04 -7.90 50.80
C ASP A 423 -6.16 -8.64 50.08
N LEU A 424 -6.87 -7.93 49.21
CA LEU A 424 -7.96 -8.43 48.37
C LEU A 424 -7.52 -8.68 46.91
N GLY A 425 -6.28 -8.34 46.56
CA GLY A 425 -5.79 -8.43 45.19
C GLY A 425 -6.37 -7.35 44.27
N LEU A 426 -6.26 -7.57 42.96
CA LEU A 426 -6.81 -6.69 41.92
C LEU A 426 -8.26 -7.08 41.63
N PHE A 427 -9.15 -6.09 41.58
CA PHE A 427 -10.56 -6.30 41.25
C PHE A 427 -11.13 -5.19 40.37
N LYS A 428 -12.15 -5.54 39.59
CA LYS A 428 -12.87 -4.61 38.71
C LYS A 428 -14.02 -3.94 39.45
N LYS A 429 -14.44 -2.77 38.97
CA LYS A 429 -15.61 -2.07 39.48
C LYS A 429 -16.85 -2.99 39.41
N GLY A 430 -17.60 -3.05 40.50
CA GLY A 430 -18.75 -3.96 40.66
C GLY A 430 -18.43 -5.38 41.14
N THR A 431 -17.16 -5.72 41.37
CA THR A 431 -16.77 -7.03 41.93
C THR A 431 -17.04 -7.10 43.44
N MET A 432 -16.88 -5.97 44.14
CA MET A 432 -17.10 -5.86 45.59
C MET A 432 -18.51 -5.32 45.89
N HIS A 433 -18.94 -5.39 47.16
CA HIS A 433 -20.19 -4.77 47.58
C HIS A 433 -20.19 -3.27 47.22
N LYS A 434 -21.34 -2.75 46.76
CA LYS A 434 -21.49 -1.40 46.18
C LYS A 434 -20.82 -0.30 47.02
N ASP A 435 -21.02 -0.31 48.33
CA ASP A 435 -20.48 0.72 49.24
C ASP A 435 -18.97 0.59 49.45
N PHE A 436 -18.44 -0.64 49.45
CA PHE A 436 -17.00 -0.90 49.50
C PHE A 436 -16.34 -0.42 48.20
N ASP A 437 -16.91 -0.80 47.07
CA ASP A 437 -16.42 -0.45 45.75
C ASP A 437 -16.41 1.08 45.58
N ALA A 438 -17.53 1.75 45.86
CA ALA A 438 -17.63 3.20 45.78
C ALA A 438 -16.63 3.95 46.68
N ALA A 439 -16.26 3.38 47.82
CA ALA A 439 -15.23 3.95 48.69
C ALA A 439 -13.81 3.68 48.16
N ALA A 440 -13.51 2.47 47.72
CA ALA A 440 -12.20 2.09 47.20
C ALA A 440 -11.81 2.90 45.96
N TRP A 441 -12.73 3.09 45.02
CA TRP A 441 -12.49 3.84 43.78
C TRP A 441 -12.30 5.36 43.99
N LYS A 442 -12.67 5.90 45.15
CA LYS A 442 -12.43 7.31 45.50
C LYS A 442 -11.04 7.56 46.07
N LEU A 443 -10.32 6.52 46.48
CA LEU A 443 -9.01 6.64 47.11
C LEU A 443 -7.91 6.78 46.06
N LYS A 444 -6.91 7.60 46.37
CA LYS A 444 -5.60 7.58 45.71
C LYS A 444 -4.79 6.39 46.20
N VAL A 445 -3.76 6.00 45.44
CA VAL A 445 -2.82 4.94 45.86
C VAL A 445 -2.23 5.32 47.23
N ASP A 446 -2.19 4.34 48.13
CA ASP A 446 -1.79 4.42 49.55
C ASP A 446 -2.72 5.22 50.48
N GLU A 447 -3.81 5.79 49.97
CA GLU A 447 -4.80 6.50 50.78
C GLU A 447 -5.69 5.53 51.57
N ILE A 448 -6.08 5.95 52.78
CA ILE A 448 -6.94 5.20 53.70
C ILE A 448 -8.31 5.88 53.81
N SER A 449 -9.37 5.13 53.52
CA SER A 449 -10.76 5.57 53.63
C SER A 449 -11.20 5.93 55.06
N ALA A 450 -12.39 6.53 55.17
CA ALA A 450 -13.14 6.53 56.42
C ALA A 450 -13.72 5.13 56.71
N VAL A 451 -14.37 4.95 57.85
CA VAL A 451 -15.09 3.70 58.15
C VAL A 451 -16.25 3.54 57.16
N VAL A 452 -16.26 2.43 56.42
CA VAL A 452 -17.28 2.09 55.42
C VAL A 452 -18.15 0.97 55.96
N GLU A 453 -19.46 1.20 56.05
CA GLU A 453 -20.40 0.17 56.48
C GLU A 453 -20.87 -0.66 55.28
N THR A 454 -20.87 -1.98 55.41
CA THR A 454 -21.49 -2.92 54.46
C THR A 454 -22.29 -3.98 55.23
N PRO A 455 -23.07 -4.85 54.57
CA PRO A 455 -23.75 -5.96 55.24
C PRO A 455 -22.82 -6.92 56.02
N PHE A 456 -21.53 -6.96 55.66
CA PHE A 456 -20.53 -7.81 56.32
C PHE A 456 -19.93 -7.18 57.60
N GLY A 457 -20.16 -5.89 57.84
CA GLY A 457 -19.61 -5.14 58.97
C GLY A 457 -18.99 -3.80 58.56
N PHE A 458 -18.08 -3.31 59.38
CA PHE A 458 -17.38 -2.04 59.15
C PHE A 458 -16.00 -2.28 58.56
N HIS A 459 -15.67 -1.57 57.50
CA HIS A 459 -14.42 -1.71 56.76
C HIS A 459 -13.57 -0.45 56.86
N ILE A 460 -12.27 -0.65 57.00
CA ILE A 460 -11.26 0.37 56.73
C ILE A 460 -10.50 -0.11 55.50
N ILE A 461 -10.46 0.69 54.45
CA ILE A 461 -9.90 0.34 53.14
C ILE A 461 -8.66 1.18 52.89
N GLN A 462 -7.56 0.53 52.48
CA GLN A 462 -6.39 1.20 51.91
C GLN A 462 -6.21 0.75 50.46
N ARG A 463 -6.05 1.71 49.56
CA ARG A 463 -5.76 1.40 48.15
C ARG A 463 -4.28 1.09 47.99
N THR A 464 -3.95 0.01 47.30
CA THR A 464 -2.58 -0.46 47.07
C THR A 464 -2.10 -0.26 45.63
N LYS A 465 -3.03 -0.16 44.65
CA LYS A 465 -2.75 0.11 43.23
C LYS A 465 -3.90 0.87 42.59
#